data_AF-G9WIF0-F1
#
_entry.id   AF-G9WIF0-F1
#
_cell.length_a   1.000
_cell.length_b   1.000
_cell.length_c   1.000
_cell.angle_alpha   90.00
_cell.angle_beta   90.00
_cell.angle_gamma   90.00
#
_symmetry.space_group_name_H-M   'P 1'
#
loop_
_entity.id
_entity.type
_entity.pdbx_description
1 polymer ?
#
loop_
_entity_poly.entity_id
_entity_poly.type
_entity_poly.pdbx_seq_one_letter_code
_entity_poly.pdbx_strand_id
1 'polypeptide(L)'
;MIVDRDRARKPLIFIFVFLFLIIVFLLWRSSLLINVFDEFATRFLSQSHGLVWYLILWPAAHLSRPLIIVLFILAIAFYMWGSNFKIPALWFLLTTLTAFPIDALLTLLIHRPALAGRPVSIGQTFPSLPVLLTFLLLQFFFVLLVPEFNKKARKAKNRTITFMIFWLLLVCLSVIAFHYNSVLDVVSALLLGYAWFLFSEEVYFEYAGLFSRLKTFRGSWI
;
A
#
# COMPACT_ATOMS: atom_id res chain seq x y z
N MET A 1 -2.17 -23.75 -2.35
CA MET A 1 -1.67 -22.48 -2.89
C MET A 1 -2.51 -21.39 -2.28
N ILE A 2 -1.89 -20.47 -1.54
CA ILE A 2 -2.55 -19.34 -0.89
C ILE A 2 -3.22 -18.44 -1.94
N VAL A 3 -2.64 -18.38 -3.13
CA VAL A 3 -3.15 -17.62 -4.27
C VAL A 3 -3.52 -18.58 -5.38
N ASP A 4 -4.79 -18.57 -5.77
CA ASP A 4 -5.31 -19.34 -6.90
C ASP A 4 -5.23 -18.55 -8.21
N ARG A 5 -5.35 -19.27 -9.34
CA ARG A 5 -5.33 -18.68 -10.68
C ARG A 5 -6.62 -17.93 -10.95
N ASP A 6 -6.54 -16.60 -11.07
CA ASP A 6 -7.65 -15.75 -11.46
C ASP A 6 -7.47 -15.19 -12.88
N ARG A 7 -8.45 -15.43 -13.76
CA ARG A 7 -8.45 -14.91 -15.14
C ARG A 7 -8.65 -13.39 -15.18
N ALA A 8 -9.29 -12.79 -14.18
CA ALA A 8 -9.53 -11.35 -14.11
C ALA A 8 -8.29 -10.55 -13.65
N ARG A 9 -7.27 -11.22 -13.08
CA ARG A 9 -6.08 -10.54 -12.56
C ARG A 9 -5.31 -9.76 -13.63
N LYS A 10 -5.01 -10.39 -14.77
CA LYS A 10 -4.26 -9.77 -15.87
C LYS A 10 -4.91 -8.50 -16.41
N PRO A 11 -6.20 -8.49 -16.80
CA PRO A 11 -6.83 -7.26 -17.27
C PRO A 11 -6.88 -6.18 -16.17
N LEU A 12 -7.07 -6.55 -14.90
CA LEU A 12 -7.04 -5.58 -13.80
C LEU A 12 -5.65 -4.92 -13.65
N ILE A 13 -4.56 -5.69 -13.74
CA ILE A 13 -3.21 -5.10 -13.75
C ILE A 13 -3.10 -4.03 -14.83
N PHE A 14 -3.50 -4.34 -16.07
CA PHE A 14 -3.43 -3.37 -17.17
C PHE A 14 -4.29 -2.12 -16.92
N ILE A 15 -5.51 -2.29 -16.40
CA ILE A 15 -6.40 -1.15 -16.09
C ILE A 15 -5.78 -0.25 -15.02
N PHE A 16 -5.32 -0.81 -13.90
CA PHE A 16 -4.77 -0.02 -12.80
C PHE A 16 -3.43 0.64 -13.17
N VAL A 17 -2.56 -0.05 -13.91
CA VAL A 17 -1.33 0.53 -14.47
C VAL A 17 -1.67 1.65 -15.44
N PHE A 18 -2.64 1.46 -16.33
CA PHE A 18 -3.05 2.48 -17.28
C PHE A 18 -3.58 3.74 -16.57
N LEU A 19 -4.48 3.58 -15.60
CA LEU A 19 -5.00 4.69 -14.80
C LEU A 19 -3.88 5.42 -14.03
N PHE A 20 -2.95 4.68 -13.44
CA PHE A 20 -1.78 5.26 -12.77
C PHE A 20 -0.90 6.06 -13.74
N LEU A 21 -0.63 5.52 -14.94
CA LEU A 21 0.17 6.19 -15.97
C LEU A 21 -0.50 7.46 -16.48
N ILE A 22 -1.83 7.53 -16.57
CA ILE A 22 -2.55 8.77 -16.90
C ILE A 22 -2.22 9.85 -15.86
N ILE A 23 -2.30 9.52 -14.56
CA ILE A 23 -1.99 10.51 -13.51
C ILE A 23 -0.54 10.95 -13.60
N VAL A 24 0.40 10.01 -13.74
CA VAL A 24 1.83 10.31 -13.91
C VAL A 24 2.07 11.23 -15.11
N PHE A 25 1.44 10.95 -16.25
CA PHE A 25 1.56 11.77 -17.45
C PHE A 25 1.01 13.19 -17.24
N LEU A 26 -0.17 13.32 -16.61
CA LEU A 26 -0.79 14.62 -16.31
C LEU A 26 0.06 15.45 -15.35
N LEU A 27 0.66 14.81 -14.35
CA LEU A 27 1.58 15.45 -13.40
C LEU A 27 2.88 15.87 -14.08
N TRP A 28 3.47 15.01 -14.92
CA TRP A 28 4.69 15.31 -15.66
C TRP A 28 4.50 16.50 -16.62
N ARG A 29 3.34 16.58 -17.28
CA ARG A 29 2.96 17.72 -18.13
C ARG A 29 2.60 18.99 -17.36
N SER A 30 2.61 18.94 -16.03
CA SER A 30 2.21 20.04 -15.15
C SER A 30 0.86 20.66 -15.53
N SER A 31 -0.12 19.81 -15.87
CA SER A 31 -1.44 20.26 -16.31
C SER A 31 -2.09 21.18 -15.27
N LEU A 32 -2.54 22.36 -15.69
CA LEU A 32 -3.14 23.33 -14.77
C LEU A 32 -4.40 22.77 -14.10
N LEU A 33 -5.23 22.05 -14.86
CA LEU A 33 -6.47 21.46 -14.35
C LEU A 33 -6.22 20.45 -13.21
N ILE A 34 -5.25 19.54 -13.40
CA ILE A 34 -5.01 18.47 -12.42
C ILE A 34 -4.39 19.03 -11.13
N ASN A 35 -3.52 20.05 -11.26
CA ASN A 35 -2.88 20.71 -10.13
C ASN A 35 -3.86 21.56 -9.32
N VAL A 36 -4.74 22.32 -9.98
CA VAL A 36 -5.79 23.12 -9.30
C VAL A 36 -6.77 22.20 -8.57
N PHE A 37 -7.17 21.09 -9.20
CA PHE A 37 -8.05 20.11 -8.56
C PHE A 37 -7.39 19.49 -7.33
N ASP A 38 -6.12 19.07 -7.44
CA ASP A 38 -5.40 18.45 -6.34
C ASP A 38 -5.15 19.42 -5.18
N GLU A 39 -4.80 20.67 -5.49
CA GLU A 39 -4.61 21.69 -4.47
C GLU A 39 -5.94 22.01 -3.76
N PHE A 40 -7.04 22.16 -4.51
CA PHE A 40 -8.36 22.35 -3.93
C PHE A 40 -8.77 21.18 -3.02
N ALA A 41 -8.66 19.95 -3.52
CA ALA A 41 -9.04 18.75 -2.78
C ALA A 41 -8.17 18.56 -1.53
N THR A 42 -6.86 18.78 -1.67
CA THR A 42 -5.91 18.69 -0.55
C THR A 42 -6.22 19.74 0.50
N ARG A 43 -6.41 21.01 0.11
CA ARG A 43 -6.75 22.09 1.04
C ARG A 43 -8.08 21.85 1.74
N PHE A 44 -9.09 21.35 1.03
CA PHE A 44 -10.39 21.03 1.61
C PHE A 44 -10.28 19.96 2.71
N LEU A 45 -9.53 18.90 2.45
CA LEU A 45 -9.34 17.81 3.41
C LEU A 45 -8.38 18.16 4.54
N SER A 46 -7.42 19.05 4.29
CA SER A 46 -6.43 19.51 5.27
C SER A 46 -6.88 20.73 6.09
N GLN A 47 -8.13 21.19 5.95
CA GLN A 47 -8.63 22.26 6.81
C GLN A 47 -8.48 21.86 8.28
N SER A 48 -8.15 22.83 9.13
CA SER A 48 -7.94 22.59 10.56
C SER A 48 -9.21 22.02 11.18
N HIS A 49 -9.16 20.74 11.53
CA HIS A 49 -10.24 20.05 12.22
C HIS A 49 -10.02 20.16 13.73
N GLY A 50 -11.11 20.18 14.51
CA GLY A 50 -11.04 20.29 15.97
C GLY A 50 -10.26 19.15 16.66
N LEU A 51 -10.01 19.30 17.96
CA LEU A 51 -9.20 18.37 18.77
C LEU A 51 -9.55 16.88 18.57
N VAL A 52 -10.84 16.56 18.46
CA VAL A 52 -11.31 15.16 18.25
C VAL A 52 -10.76 14.56 16.96
N TRP A 53 -10.78 15.31 15.87
CA TRP A 53 -10.26 14.86 14.58
C TRP A 53 -8.74 14.65 14.62
N TYR A 54 -8.03 15.58 15.28
CA TYR A 54 -6.60 15.42 15.53
C TYR A 54 -6.30 14.13 16.28
N LEU A 55 -7.03 13.83 17.37
CA LEU A 55 -6.83 12.62 18.17
C LEU A 55 -7.09 11.32 17.38
N ILE A 56 -7.98 11.34 16.38
CA ILE A 56 -8.27 10.19 15.54
C ILE A 56 -7.23 10.00 14.43
N LEU A 57 -6.81 11.09 13.79
CA LEU A 57 -5.89 11.02 12.65
C LEU A 57 -4.43 10.91 13.06
N TRP A 58 -4.06 11.45 14.22
CA TRP A 58 -2.68 11.47 14.71
C TRP A 58 -2.07 10.06 14.83
N PRO A 59 -2.74 9.05 15.45
CA PRO A 59 -2.20 7.69 15.50
C PRO A 59 -1.99 7.10 14.11
N ALA A 60 -2.92 7.33 13.17
CA ALA A 60 -2.81 6.83 11.80
C ALA A 60 -1.63 7.47 11.06
N ALA A 61 -1.40 8.78 11.22
CA ALA A 61 -0.26 9.49 10.65
C ALA A 61 1.08 8.98 11.19
N HIS A 62 1.14 8.67 12.49
CA HIS A 62 2.35 8.19 13.12
C HIS A 62 2.65 6.74 12.79
N LEU A 63 1.65 5.85 12.85
CA LEU A 63 1.83 4.43 12.55
C LEU A 63 2.07 4.15 11.07
N SER A 64 1.62 5.04 10.18
CA SER A 64 1.87 4.91 8.74
C SER A 64 3.26 5.40 8.30
N ARG A 65 4.12 5.86 9.22
CA ARG A 65 5.49 6.25 8.86
C ARG A 65 6.24 5.07 8.25
N PRO A 66 6.94 5.24 7.11
CA PRO A 66 7.57 4.13 6.39
C PRO A 66 8.50 3.29 7.25
N LEU A 67 9.30 3.92 8.13
CA LEU A 67 10.18 3.22 9.06
C LEU A 67 9.40 2.28 10.01
N ILE A 68 8.27 2.74 10.55
CA ILE A 68 7.43 1.96 11.46
C ILE A 68 6.78 0.80 10.71
N ILE A 69 6.26 1.04 9.50
CA ILE A 69 5.68 -0.02 8.67
C ILE A 69 6.74 -1.08 8.31
N VAL A 70 7.98 -0.69 7.99
CA VAL A 70 9.07 -1.65 7.73
C VAL A 70 9.36 -2.52 8.94
N LEU A 71 9.36 -1.95 10.15
CA LEU A 71 9.53 -2.74 11.37
C LEU A 71 8.40 -3.77 11.53
N PHE A 72 7.14 -3.39 11.24
CA PHE A 72 6.02 -4.34 11.23
C PHE A 72 6.18 -5.41 10.14
N ILE A 73 6.58 -5.03 8.93
CA ILE A 73 6.83 -5.96 7.82
C ILE A 73 7.90 -6.99 8.23
N LEU A 74 9.03 -6.55 8.79
CA LEU A 74 10.10 -7.44 9.22
C LEU A 74 9.64 -8.37 10.36
N ALA A 75 8.91 -7.84 11.35
CA ALA A 75 8.39 -8.63 12.46
C ALA A 75 7.39 -9.71 11.99
N ILE A 76 6.46 -9.34 11.10
CA ILE A 76 5.48 -10.27 10.53
C ILE A 76 6.18 -11.33 9.67
N ALA A 77 7.12 -10.93 8.81
CA ALA A 77 7.87 -11.86 7.98
C ALA A 77 8.68 -12.85 8.82
N PHE A 78 9.31 -12.38 9.89
CA PHE A 78 10.04 -13.23 10.83
C PHE A 78 9.11 -14.24 11.51
N TYR A 79 7.94 -13.80 11.97
CA TYR A 79 6.93 -14.69 12.55
C TYR A 79 6.44 -15.75 11.55
N MET A 80 6.09 -15.33 10.33
CA MET A 80 5.66 -16.24 9.26
C MET A 80 6.74 -17.28 8.92
N TRP A 81 8.01 -16.87 8.96
CA TRP A 81 9.13 -17.78 8.74
C TRP A 81 9.22 -18.88 9.81
N GLY A 82 9.00 -18.53 11.07
CA GLY A 82 8.95 -19.47 12.19
C GLY A 82 7.75 -20.43 12.15
N SER A 83 6.62 -19.99 11.60
CA SER A 83 5.37 -20.78 11.49
C SER A 83 5.26 -21.63 10.22
N ASN A 84 6.38 -21.92 9.53
CA ASN A 84 6.42 -22.68 8.26
C ASN A 84 5.73 -21.99 7.06
N PHE A 85 5.49 -20.69 7.10
CA PHE A 85 5.03 -19.87 5.96
C PHE A 85 6.20 -19.14 5.29
N LYS A 86 7.28 -19.86 4.97
CA LYS A 86 8.53 -19.28 4.48
C LYS A 86 8.40 -18.68 3.07
N ILE A 87 7.72 -19.37 2.15
CA ILE A 87 7.52 -18.89 0.77
C ILE A 87 6.60 -17.63 0.78
N PRO A 88 5.45 -17.62 1.50
CA PRO A 88 4.65 -16.41 1.66
C PRO A 88 5.39 -15.27 2.37
N ALA A 89 6.24 -15.57 3.36
CA ALA A 89 7.05 -14.56 4.04
C ALA A 89 8.04 -13.88 3.08
N LEU A 90 8.71 -14.66 2.22
CA LEU A 90 9.61 -14.12 1.20
C LEU A 90 8.84 -13.26 0.20
N TRP A 91 7.69 -13.75 -0.28
CA TRP A 91 6.84 -12.99 -1.19
C TRP A 91 6.38 -11.66 -0.58
N PHE A 92 5.97 -11.67 0.68
CA PHE A 92 5.61 -10.47 1.44
C PHE A 92 6.75 -9.46 1.52
N LEU A 93 7.95 -9.91 1.90
CA LEU A 93 9.14 -9.06 1.97
C LEU A 93 9.49 -8.47 0.61
N LEU A 94 9.57 -9.30 -0.44
CA LEU A 94 9.93 -8.84 -1.76
C LEU A 94 8.92 -7.83 -2.30
N THR A 95 7.63 -8.09 -2.16
CA THR A 95 6.57 -7.21 -2.68
C THR A 95 6.56 -5.85 -1.99
N THR A 96 6.75 -5.83 -0.66
CA THR A 96 6.71 -4.60 0.12
C THR A 96 8.00 -3.80 0.03
N LEU A 97 9.17 -4.46 0.09
CA LEU A 97 10.47 -3.77 0.02
C LEU A 97 10.79 -3.22 -1.37
N THR A 98 10.31 -3.87 -2.44
CA THR A 98 10.45 -3.35 -3.81
C THR A 98 9.65 -2.07 -4.07
N ALA A 99 8.68 -1.72 -3.20
CA ALA A 99 7.97 -0.45 -3.29
C ALA A 99 8.90 0.76 -3.06
N PHE A 100 9.97 0.62 -2.26
CA PHE A 100 10.94 1.69 -1.99
C PHE A 100 11.70 2.17 -3.23
N PRO A 101 12.39 1.30 -3.99
CA PRO A 101 13.07 1.74 -5.21
C PRO A 101 12.10 2.26 -6.27
N ILE A 102 10.87 1.74 -6.34
CA ILE A 102 9.84 2.24 -7.26
C ILE A 102 9.43 3.67 -6.89
N ASP A 103 9.15 3.93 -5.61
CA ASP A 103 8.83 5.27 -5.09
C ASP A 103 9.98 6.25 -5.33
N ALA A 104 11.22 5.84 -5.03
CA ALA A 104 12.40 6.67 -5.26
C ALA A 104 12.56 7.04 -6.74
N LEU A 105 12.39 6.06 -7.65
CA LEU A 105 12.47 6.29 -9.09
C LEU A 105 11.36 7.26 -9.57
N LEU A 106 10.12 7.06 -9.15
CA LEU A 106 8.99 7.90 -9.56
C LEU A 106 9.10 9.33 -9.00
N THR A 107 9.57 9.47 -7.77
CA THR A 107 9.88 10.76 -7.14
C THR A 107 10.92 11.52 -7.95
N LEU A 108 11.99 10.83 -8.37
CA LEU A 108 13.04 11.40 -9.23
C LEU A 108 12.56 11.71 -10.65
N LEU A 109 11.49 11.11 -11.15
CA LEU A 109 10.99 11.39 -12.50
C LEU A 109 10.08 12.62 -12.52
N ILE A 110 9.19 12.76 -11.53
CA ILE A 110 8.11 13.76 -11.55
C ILE A 110 8.56 15.12 -11.01
N HIS A 111 9.59 15.18 -10.15
CA HIS A 111 10.15 16.44 -9.60
C HIS A 111 9.09 17.45 -9.12
N ARG A 112 8.07 16.96 -8.42
CA ARG A 112 6.98 17.80 -7.95
C ARG A 112 7.47 18.80 -6.88
N PRO A 113 6.92 20.01 -6.75
CA PRO A 113 7.21 20.85 -5.59
C PRO A 113 6.60 20.25 -4.31
N ALA A 114 7.24 20.50 -3.16
CA ALA A 114 6.69 20.13 -1.86
C ALA A 114 5.42 20.93 -1.53
N LEU A 115 4.49 20.31 -0.80
CA LEU A 115 3.28 20.96 -0.32
C LEU A 115 3.63 22.07 0.69
N ALA A 116 2.91 23.19 0.61
CA ALA A 116 2.98 24.24 1.61
C ALA A 116 2.56 23.68 2.98
N GLY A 117 3.37 23.94 4.01
CA GLY A 117 3.12 23.43 5.38
C GLY A 117 3.63 22.01 5.66
N ARG A 118 4.25 21.33 4.69
CA ARG A 118 4.89 20.03 4.92
C ARG A 118 6.03 20.16 5.95
N PRO A 119 6.12 19.28 6.97
CA PRO A 119 7.25 19.28 7.89
C PRO A 119 8.57 18.94 7.19
N VAL A 120 9.64 19.70 7.49
CA VAL A 120 10.98 19.51 6.90
C VAL A 120 11.57 18.13 7.19
N SER A 121 11.16 17.50 8.31
CA SER A 121 11.59 16.16 8.70
C SER A 121 11.03 15.03 7.82
N ILE A 122 10.08 15.32 6.94
CA ILE A 122 9.42 14.35 6.07
C ILE A 122 9.85 14.62 4.64
N GLY A 123 10.66 13.72 4.09
CA GLY A 123 11.11 13.76 2.71
C GLY A 123 9.94 13.72 1.72
N GLN A 124 10.15 14.31 0.55
CA GLN A 124 9.17 14.26 -0.52
C GLN A 124 9.12 12.86 -1.14
N THR A 125 7.91 12.33 -1.31
CA THR A 125 7.66 11.02 -1.93
C THR A 125 6.51 11.16 -2.92
N PHE A 126 6.69 10.59 -4.10
CA PHE A 126 5.65 10.33 -5.07
C PHE A 126 5.80 8.89 -5.62
N PRO A 127 4.77 8.05 -5.51
CA PRO A 127 3.46 8.30 -4.88
C PRO A 127 3.55 8.36 -3.34
N SER A 128 2.44 8.44 -2.61
CA SER A 128 2.49 8.42 -1.14
C SER A 128 2.99 7.07 -0.62
N LEU A 129 4.28 6.99 -0.27
CA LEU A 129 4.91 5.79 0.30
C LEU A 129 4.21 5.26 1.57
N PRO A 130 3.79 6.10 2.55
CA PRO A 130 2.99 5.65 3.70
C PRO A 130 1.73 4.89 3.30
N VAL A 131 0.98 5.42 2.33
CA VAL A 131 -0.26 4.80 1.83
C VAL A 131 0.05 3.53 1.05
N LEU A 132 1.06 3.56 0.18
CA LEU A 132 1.48 2.41 -0.63
C LEU A 132 1.86 1.22 0.26
N LEU A 133 2.72 1.44 1.26
CA LEU A 133 3.17 0.38 2.17
C LEU A 133 2.02 -0.13 3.05
N THR A 134 1.18 0.78 3.55
CA THR A 134 -0.01 0.39 4.34
C THR A 134 -0.98 -0.44 3.49
N PHE A 135 -1.23 -0.02 2.25
CA PHE A 135 -2.08 -0.72 1.31
C PHE A 135 -1.56 -2.14 1.05
N LEU A 136 -0.28 -2.28 0.70
CA LEU A 136 0.34 -3.58 0.46
C LEU A 136 0.24 -4.46 1.71
N LEU A 137 0.59 -3.93 2.89
CA LEU A 137 0.48 -4.64 4.16
C LEU A 137 -0.93 -5.19 4.39
N LEU A 138 -1.95 -4.34 4.27
CA LEU A 138 -3.35 -4.73 4.45
C LEU A 138 -3.80 -5.76 3.41
N GLN A 139 -3.33 -5.63 2.18
CA GLN A 139 -3.67 -6.56 1.11
C GLN A 139 -3.06 -7.96 1.35
N PHE A 140 -1.85 -8.03 1.91
CA PHE A 140 -1.27 -9.29 2.39
C PHE A 140 -2.07 -9.90 3.53
N PHE A 141 -2.46 -9.09 4.52
CA PHE A 141 -3.35 -9.58 5.58
C PHE A 141 -4.70 -10.03 5.02
N PHE A 142 -5.22 -9.36 3.99
CA PHE A 142 -6.46 -9.77 3.34
C PHE A 142 -6.32 -11.17 2.72
N VAL A 143 -5.25 -11.43 1.98
CA VAL A 143 -5.01 -12.74 1.34
C VAL A 143 -4.67 -13.83 2.36
N LEU A 144 -3.93 -13.53 3.43
CA LEU A 144 -3.49 -14.54 4.39
C LEU A 144 -4.53 -14.82 5.49
N LEU A 145 -5.24 -13.80 5.99
CA LEU A 145 -6.09 -13.93 7.17
C LEU A 145 -7.56 -14.17 6.82
N VAL A 146 -8.07 -13.54 5.76
CA VAL A 146 -9.51 -13.60 5.43
C VAL A 146 -9.97 -15.01 5.03
N PRO A 147 -9.20 -15.80 4.26
CA PRO A 147 -9.59 -17.17 3.89
C PRO A 147 -9.67 -18.13 5.09
N GLU A 148 -8.86 -17.90 6.12
CA GLU A 148 -8.77 -18.76 7.32
C GLU A 148 -10.01 -18.66 8.24
N PHE A 149 -10.89 -17.67 8.02
CA PHE A 149 -12.12 -17.55 8.78
C PHE A 149 -13.15 -18.61 8.35
N ASN A 150 -13.42 -19.54 9.26
CA ASN A 150 -14.50 -20.54 9.13
C ASN A 150 -15.89 -19.90 8.92
N LYS A 151 -16.81 -20.64 8.29
CA LYS A 151 -18.21 -20.19 8.04
C LYS A 151 -18.94 -19.71 9.31
N LYS A 152 -18.64 -20.31 10.47
CA LYS A 152 -19.19 -19.91 11.79
C LYS A 152 -18.66 -18.56 12.28
N ALA A 153 -17.50 -18.12 11.79
CA ALA A 153 -16.84 -16.86 12.14
C ALA A 153 -17.14 -15.71 11.16
N ARG A 154 -18.23 -15.79 10.37
CA ARG A 154 -18.60 -14.76 9.36
C ARG A 154 -18.66 -13.34 9.93
N LYS A 155 -19.17 -13.18 11.16
CA LYS A 155 -19.21 -11.86 11.83
C LYS A 155 -17.80 -11.31 12.10
N ALA A 156 -16.88 -12.16 12.55
CA ALA A 156 -15.49 -11.77 12.77
C ALA A 156 -14.82 -11.39 11.46
N LYS A 157 -14.98 -12.22 10.41
CA LYS A 157 -14.47 -11.93 9.06
C LYS A 157 -14.91 -10.55 8.55
N ASN A 158 -16.21 -10.25 8.62
CA ASN A 158 -16.73 -8.96 8.17
C ASN A 158 -16.17 -7.80 8.99
N ARG A 159 -16.07 -7.94 10.32
CA ARG A 159 -15.47 -6.91 11.19
C ARG A 159 -14.01 -6.66 10.84
N THR A 160 -13.23 -7.72 10.58
CA THR A 160 -11.83 -7.62 10.18
C THR A 160 -11.68 -6.88 8.85
N ILE A 161 -12.49 -7.23 7.84
CA ILE A 161 -12.48 -6.53 6.54
C ILE A 161 -12.86 -5.06 6.70
N THR A 162 -13.91 -4.76 7.45
CA THR A 162 -14.32 -3.37 7.73
C THR A 162 -13.22 -2.60 8.45
N PHE A 163 -12.54 -3.22 9.42
CA PHE A 163 -11.43 -2.60 10.13
C PHE A 163 -10.26 -2.28 9.19
N MET A 164 -9.88 -3.20 8.30
CA MET A 164 -8.81 -2.97 7.32
C MET A 164 -9.12 -1.79 6.39
N ILE A 165 -10.34 -1.74 5.84
CA ILE A 165 -10.79 -0.64 4.97
C ILE A 165 -10.79 0.67 5.73
N PHE A 166 -11.35 0.68 6.94
CA PHE A 166 -11.39 1.86 7.80
C PHE A 166 -9.98 2.36 8.16
N TRP A 167 -9.07 1.44 8.48
CA TRP A 167 -7.67 1.78 8.77
C TRP A 167 -6.96 2.41 7.57
N LEU A 168 -7.13 1.83 6.37
CA LEU A 168 -6.57 2.41 5.15
C LEU A 168 -7.11 3.82 4.90
N LEU A 169 -8.41 4.01 5.08
CA LEU A 169 -9.06 5.31 4.91
C LEU A 169 -8.51 6.34 5.91
N LEU A 170 -8.34 5.95 7.18
CA LEU A 170 -7.70 6.79 8.20
C LEU A 170 -6.27 7.18 7.82
N VAL A 171 -5.47 6.24 7.30
CA VAL A 171 -4.11 6.54 6.83
C VAL A 171 -4.14 7.53 5.67
N CYS A 172 -4.97 7.31 4.65
CA CYS A 172 -5.14 8.24 3.53
C CYS A 172 -5.50 9.65 4.00
N LEU A 173 -6.52 9.77 4.86
CA LEU A 173 -6.95 11.07 5.40
C LEU A 173 -5.88 11.72 6.26
N SER A 174 -5.19 10.94 7.10
CA SER A 174 -4.18 11.48 8.02
C SER A 174 -3.00 12.08 7.27
N VAL A 175 -2.49 11.39 6.25
CA VAL A 175 -1.36 11.86 5.43
C VAL A 175 -1.71 13.17 4.71
N ILE A 176 -2.96 13.33 4.27
CA ILE A 176 -3.46 14.57 3.65
C ILE A 176 -3.64 15.67 4.71
N ALA A 177 -4.28 15.35 5.84
CA ALA A 177 -4.59 16.31 6.90
C ALA A 177 -3.34 16.92 7.55
N PHE A 178 -2.25 16.14 7.66
CA PHE A 178 -0.96 16.61 8.17
C PHE A 178 -0.04 17.18 7.07
N HIS A 179 -0.55 17.42 5.85
CA HIS A 179 0.21 17.96 4.72
C HIS A 179 1.44 17.12 4.32
N TYR A 180 1.44 15.82 4.60
CA TYR A 180 2.54 14.93 4.23
C TYR A 180 2.51 14.61 2.74
N ASN A 181 1.34 14.31 2.18
CA ASN A 181 1.14 14.10 0.75
C ASN A 181 -0.18 14.72 0.29
N SER A 182 -0.30 14.95 -1.02
CA SER A 182 -1.52 15.47 -1.65
C SER A 182 -2.53 14.36 -1.96
N VAL A 183 -3.74 14.74 -2.37
CA VAL A 183 -4.78 13.77 -2.77
C VAL A 183 -4.33 12.93 -3.96
N LEU A 184 -3.69 13.53 -4.97
CA LEU A 184 -3.18 12.78 -6.12
C LEU A 184 -2.06 11.82 -5.75
N ASP A 185 -1.18 12.18 -4.82
CA ASP A 185 -0.13 11.27 -4.35
C ASP A 185 -0.74 10.02 -3.68
N VAL A 186 -1.83 10.22 -2.91
CA VAL A 186 -2.58 9.14 -2.25
C VAL A 186 -3.32 8.27 -3.27
N VAL A 187 -4.04 8.86 -4.22
CA VAL A 187 -4.74 8.10 -5.27
C VAL A 187 -3.73 7.32 -6.12
N SER A 188 -2.61 7.94 -6.48
CA SER A 188 -1.54 7.29 -7.22
C SER A 188 -0.93 6.12 -6.44
N ALA A 189 -0.77 6.25 -5.12
CA ALA A 189 -0.30 5.16 -4.27
C ALA A 189 -1.28 3.97 -4.24
N LEU A 190 -2.58 4.23 -4.19
CA LEU A 190 -3.60 3.17 -4.22
C LEU A 190 -3.65 2.45 -5.57
N LEU A 191 -3.59 3.21 -6.68
CA LEU A 191 -3.59 2.62 -8.02
C LEU A 191 -2.34 1.78 -8.27
N LEU A 192 -1.16 2.32 -7.95
CA LEU A 192 0.10 1.60 -8.05
C LEU A 192 0.13 0.40 -7.11
N GLY A 193 -0.29 0.58 -5.86
CA GLY A 193 -0.32 -0.50 -4.86
C GLY A 193 -1.18 -1.67 -5.30
N TYR A 194 -2.36 -1.40 -5.87
CA TYR A 194 -3.25 -2.43 -6.38
C TYR A 194 -2.63 -3.16 -7.58
N ALA A 195 -2.13 -2.41 -8.57
CA ALA A 195 -1.44 -2.98 -9.73
C ALA A 195 -0.23 -3.82 -9.33
N TRP A 196 0.61 -3.30 -8.43
CA TRP A 196 1.83 -3.92 -7.96
C TRP A 196 1.54 -5.20 -7.18
N PHE A 197 0.52 -5.19 -6.33
CA PHE A 197 0.10 -6.38 -5.60
C PHE A 197 -0.39 -7.47 -6.54
N LEU A 198 -1.29 -7.15 -7.49
CA LEU A 198 -1.79 -8.12 -8.47
C LEU A 198 -0.66 -8.70 -9.34
N PHE A 199 0.28 -7.85 -9.78
CA PHE A 199 1.46 -8.32 -10.50
C PHE A 199 2.29 -9.28 -9.64
N SER A 200 2.51 -8.92 -8.38
CA SER A 200 3.25 -9.76 -7.45
C SER A 200 2.57 -11.10 -7.14
N GLU A 201 1.23 -11.13 -7.10
CA GLU A 201 0.47 -12.38 -6.95
C GLU A 201 0.68 -13.33 -8.15
N GLU A 202 0.77 -12.80 -9.37
CA GLU A 202 1.05 -13.61 -10.56
C GLU A 202 2.46 -14.20 -10.49
N VAL A 203 3.45 -13.38 -10.11
CA VAL A 203 4.83 -13.83 -9.88
C VAL A 203 4.87 -14.90 -8.78
N TYR A 204 4.14 -14.70 -7.68
CA TYR A 204 4.05 -15.71 -6.63
C TYR A 204 3.48 -17.03 -7.16
N PHE A 205 2.37 -16.99 -7.89
CA PHE A 205 1.73 -18.18 -8.45
C PHE A 205 2.68 -18.95 -9.39
N GLU A 206 3.42 -18.25 -10.25
CA GLU A 206 4.36 -18.86 -11.20
C GLU A 206 5.59 -19.47 -10.51
N TYR A 207 6.17 -18.80 -9.51
CA TYR A 207 7.45 -19.20 -8.92
C TYR A 207 7.35 -19.97 -7.60
N ALA A 208 6.20 -20.00 -6.92
CA ALA A 208 6.06 -20.68 -5.64
C ALA A 208 6.35 -22.20 -5.73
N GLY A 209 5.99 -22.84 -6.84
CA GLY A 209 6.31 -24.24 -7.11
C GLY A 209 7.80 -24.52 -7.36
N LEU A 210 8.56 -23.52 -7.83
CA LEU A 210 10.01 -23.59 -7.95
C LEU A 210 10.67 -23.46 -6.57
N PHE A 211 10.23 -22.48 -5.77
CA PHE A 211 10.80 -22.20 -4.46
C PHE A 211 10.63 -23.37 -3.47
N SER A 212 9.51 -24.10 -3.53
CA SER A 212 9.27 -25.26 -2.67
C SER A 212 10.28 -26.41 -2.85
N ARG A 213 10.98 -26.46 -3.99
CA ARG A 213 12.00 -27.48 -4.29
C ARG A 213 13.36 -27.17 -3.64
N LEU A 214 13.59 -25.92 -3.21
CA LEU A 214 14.85 -25.51 -2.58
C LEU A 214 14.91 -25.98 -1.12
N LYS A 215 16.09 -26.40 -0.66
CA LYS A 215 16.32 -26.90 0.71
C LYS A 215 15.87 -25.91 1.79
N THR A 216 16.07 -24.61 1.57
CA THR A 216 15.70 -23.54 2.51
C THR A 216 14.19 -23.45 2.77
N PHE A 217 13.37 -23.82 1.78
CA PHE A 217 11.91 -23.72 1.83
C PHE A 217 11.21 -25.07 2.01
N ARG A 218 11.95 -26.16 2.28
CA ARG A 218 11.36 -27.48 2.56
C ARG A 218 10.36 -27.40 3.72
N GLY A 219 9.19 -28.00 3.53
CA GLY A 219 8.10 -28.02 4.51
C GLY A 219 7.27 -26.73 4.58
N SER A 220 7.54 -25.73 3.73
CA SER A 220 6.73 -24.51 3.68
C SER A 220 5.36 -24.78 3.05
N TRP A 221 4.33 -24.16 3.62
CA TRP A 221 3.02 -24.08 2.97
C TRP A 221 3.11 -23.20 1.72
N ILE A 222 2.42 -23.64 0.66
CA ILE A 222 2.30 -22.97 -0.64
C ILE A 222 0.87 -22.52 -0.82
#